data_AF-A0AAT9I5R0-F1
#
_entry.id   AF-A0AAT9I5R0-F1
#
_cell.length_a   1.000
_cell.length_b   1.000
_cell.length_c   1.000
_cell.angle_alpha   90.00
_cell.angle_beta   90.00
_cell.angle_gamma   90.00
#
_symmetry.space_group_name_H-M   'P 1'
#
loop_
_entity.id
_entity.type
_entity.pdbx_description
1 polymer ?
#
loop_
_entity_poly.entity_id
_entity_poly.type
_entity_poly.pdbx_seq_one_letter_code
_entity_poly.pdbx_strand_id
1 'polypeptide(L)'
;MTRIYDSYSDFLQREDKTENGVNKTFAAMRPNWKADNESNEGCWNCSDCSRCSDCSGCSGCSRCSDCSGCSRCSDCSGCSDCSGCSRCSDCSGCSRCSDCSDCSGCSRCSDCSGCSRCSDCSDCSGCSRCSDCSGETEKKEPKETTQHAGFTVPVIQNIHQSILAAVKEPGAFDMGTWHACNTTHCWAGWAVHLAGKEGYALEDQTSTVFAAMQILKASSPIRVSPVRFYETNAKAMRHIEKCAEEEAKLSAAE
;
A
#
# COMPACT_ATOMS: atom_id res chain seq x y z
N MET A 1 -8.84 35.20 -15.34
CA MET A 1 -8.40 36.43 -14.64
C MET A 1 -8.68 36.24 -13.16
N THR A 2 -7.73 36.48 -12.25
CA THR A 2 -7.95 36.22 -10.82
C THR A 2 -8.33 37.52 -10.13
N ARG A 3 -9.60 37.62 -9.78
CA ARG A 3 -10.15 38.81 -9.14
C ARG A 3 -10.16 38.68 -7.65
N ILE A 4 -10.02 39.84 -7.02
CA ILE A 4 -10.24 39.96 -5.60
C ILE A 4 -11.74 40.16 -5.40
N TYR A 5 -12.41 39.14 -4.87
CA TYR A 5 -13.80 39.27 -4.46
C TYR A 5 -13.87 39.60 -2.98
N ASP A 6 -14.90 40.35 -2.60
CA ASP A 6 -15.17 40.64 -1.19
C ASP A 6 -15.51 39.33 -0.42
N SER A 7 -16.12 38.33 -1.07
CA SER A 7 -16.36 36.99 -0.49
C SER A 7 -16.44 35.83 -1.51
N TYR A 8 -16.38 34.57 -1.03
CA TYR A 8 -16.60 33.35 -1.85
C TYR A 8 -18.06 33.22 -2.33
N SER A 9 -19.03 33.77 -1.59
CA SER A 9 -20.43 33.79 -2.06
C SER A 9 -20.58 34.71 -3.26
N ASP A 10 -19.90 35.85 -3.24
CA ASP A 10 -19.87 36.77 -4.38
C ASP A 10 -19.14 36.12 -5.56
N PHE A 11 -18.07 35.36 -5.28
CA PHE A 11 -17.44 34.51 -6.25
C PHE A 11 -18.40 33.46 -6.83
N LEU A 12 -19.21 32.78 -6.03
CA LEU A 12 -20.18 31.80 -6.54
C LEU A 12 -21.32 32.45 -7.33
N GLN A 13 -21.63 33.72 -7.07
CA GLN A 13 -22.64 34.50 -7.79
C GLN A 13 -22.09 35.16 -9.04
N ARG A 14 -20.77 35.08 -9.29
CA ARG A 14 -20.15 35.59 -10.51
C ARG A 14 -20.89 35.06 -11.75
N GLU A 15 -21.17 35.96 -12.69
CA GLU A 15 -21.71 35.56 -13.98
C GLU A 15 -20.69 34.71 -14.74
N ASP A 16 -19.42 35.12 -14.70
CA ASP A 16 -18.32 34.41 -15.34
C ASP A 16 -17.71 33.33 -14.42
N LYS A 17 -18.18 32.09 -14.57
CA LYS A 17 -17.68 30.94 -13.79
C LYS A 17 -16.20 30.61 -14.04
N THR A 18 -15.55 31.23 -15.01
CA THR A 18 -14.11 31.01 -15.30
C THR A 18 -13.22 31.97 -14.52
N GLU A 19 -13.77 33.07 -14.01
CA GLU A 19 -13.04 33.98 -13.16
C GLU A 19 -12.62 33.22 -11.89
N ASN A 20 -11.34 33.32 -11.51
CA ASN A 20 -10.85 32.82 -10.23
C ASN A 20 -11.03 33.90 -9.20
N GLY A 21 -11.26 33.46 -7.98
CA GLY A 21 -11.37 34.37 -6.88
C GLY A 21 -10.19 34.18 -5.95
N VAL A 22 -9.59 35.28 -5.58
CA VAL A 22 -8.91 35.36 -4.31
C VAL A 22 -9.64 36.38 -3.44
N ASN A 23 -9.39 36.37 -2.13
CA ASN A 23 -9.82 37.48 -1.28
C ASN A 23 -8.64 38.42 -1.00
N LYS A 24 -8.94 39.62 -0.48
CA LYS A 24 -7.93 40.65 -0.18
C LYS A 24 -6.79 40.12 0.70
N THR A 25 -7.12 39.22 1.62
CA THR A 25 -6.18 38.65 2.60
C THR A 25 -5.20 37.64 1.95
N PHE A 26 -5.67 36.68 1.14
CA PHE A 26 -4.81 35.74 0.38
C PHE A 26 -3.89 36.50 -0.58
N ALA A 27 -4.46 37.55 -1.17
CA ALA A 27 -3.75 38.42 -2.07
C ALA A 27 -2.59 39.20 -1.40
N ALA A 28 -2.74 39.58 -0.14
CA ALA A 28 -1.69 40.28 0.63
C ALA A 28 -0.58 39.33 1.14
N MET A 29 -0.91 38.06 1.41
CA MET A 29 0.00 37.09 2.04
C MET A 29 0.85 36.29 1.05
N ARG A 30 0.30 35.95 -0.12
CA ARG A 30 1.00 35.23 -1.18
C ARG A 30 1.28 36.21 -2.29
N PRO A 31 2.30 37.07 -2.25
CA PRO A 31 2.46 38.13 -3.27
C PRO A 31 2.47 37.60 -4.72
N ASN A 32 2.80 36.32 -4.92
CA ASN A 32 2.71 35.60 -6.19
C ASN A 32 1.35 34.95 -6.48
N TRP A 33 0.29 35.18 -5.70
CA TRP A 33 -1.03 34.55 -5.86
C TRP A 33 -1.63 34.73 -7.24
N LYS A 34 -1.33 35.85 -7.91
CA LYS A 34 -1.71 36.09 -9.29
C LYS A 34 -1.00 35.13 -10.23
N ALA A 35 0.27 34.84 -9.98
CA ALA A 35 1.06 33.86 -10.70
C ALA A 35 0.66 32.42 -10.30
N ASP A 36 0.43 32.14 -9.01
CA ASP A 36 0.01 30.82 -8.50
C ASP A 36 -1.42 30.43 -8.92
N ASN A 37 -2.26 31.45 -9.20
CA ASN A 37 -3.61 31.30 -9.74
C ASN A 37 -3.71 31.81 -11.18
N GLU A 38 -2.57 32.01 -11.85
CA GLU A 38 -2.58 32.37 -13.27
C GLU A 38 -3.17 31.21 -14.09
N SER A 39 -2.89 29.98 -13.65
CA SER A 39 -3.26 28.74 -14.31
C SER A 39 -4.55 28.09 -13.81
N ASN A 40 -5.20 28.64 -12.77
CA ASN A 40 -6.43 28.07 -12.21
C ASN A 40 -7.64 28.71 -12.90
N GLU A 41 -8.82 28.12 -12.86
CA GLU A 41 -10.05 28.72 -13.43
C GLU A 41 -11.25 28.35 -12.57
N GLY A 42 -12.10 29.32 -12.24
CA GLY A 42 -13.19 29.09 -11.30
C GLY A 42 -12.73 28.55 -9.94
N CYS A 43 -11.45 28.74 -9.62
CA CYS A 43 -10.84 28.31 -8.36
C CYS A 43 -10.81 29.46 -7.38
N TRP A 44 -11.00 29.13 -6.11
CA TRP A 44 -10.91 30.07 -5.02
C TRP A 44 -9.58 29.86 -4.27
N ASN A 45 -8.66 30.83 -4.33
CA ASN A 45 -7.41 30.83 -3.54
C ASN A 45 -6.50 29.57 -3.66
N CYS A 46 -6.01 29.17 -4.85
CA CYS A 46 -5.22 27.92 -5.04
C CYS A 46 -3.70 28.15 -5.32
N SER A 47 -2.85 27.24 -4.84
CA SER A 47 -1.39 27.09 -5.05
C SER A 47 -0.90 25.78 -4.39
N ASP A 48 -0.11 24.90 -5.01
CA ASP A 48 0.37 23.61 -4.40
C ASP A 48 -0.67 22.99 -3.43
N CYS A 49 -1.91 22.85 -3.92
CA CYS A 49 -3.06 23.16 -3.07
C CYS A 49 -3.38 22.03 -2.08
N SER A 50 -3.24 22.23 -0.77
CA SER A 50 -3.69 21.23 0.21
C SER A 50 -5.12 21.52 0.72
N ARG A 51 -5.99 20.51 0.81
CA ARG A 51 -7.34 20.53 1.39
C ARG A 51 -8.38 21.35 0.63
N CYS A 52 -8.28 21.41 -0.69
CA CYS A 52 -9.28 22.01 -1.58
C CYS A 52 -10.64 21.28 -1.51
N SER A 53 -11.74 22.01 -1.71
CA SER A 53 -13.10 21.45 -1.77
C SER A 53 -13.89 22.01 -2.96
N ASP A 54 -14.69 21.18 -3.63
CA ASP A 54 -15.41 21.55 -4.87
C ASP A 54 -14.52 22.14 -5.96
N CYS A 55 -13.22 21.86 -5.88
CA CYS A 55 -12.25 22.40 -6.82
C CYS A 55 -12.17 21.49 -8.03
N SER A 56 -12.06 22.10 -9.20
CA SER A 56 -11.88 21.38 -10.45
C SER A 56 -10.45 21.52 -10.96
N GLY A 57 -9.82 20.41 -11.36
CA GLY A 57 -8.57 20.44 -12.12
C GLY A 57 -7.28 20.73 -11.34
N CYS A 58 -7.30 20.71 -10.00
CA CYS A 58 -6.11 21.02 -9.22
C CYS A 58 -5.00 19.94 -9.34
N SER A 59 -3.73 20.34 -9.14
CA SER A 59 -2.56 19.46 -9.25
C SER A 59 -1.63 19.53 -8.04
N GLY A 60 -1.01 18.41 -7.70
CA GLY A 60 -0.07 18.31 -6.57
C GLY A 60 -0.75 18.54 -5.23
N CYS A 61 -2.07 18.34 -5.18
CA CYS A 61 -2.85 18.69 -4.03
C CYS A 61 -2.77 17.66 -2.93
N SER A 62 -2.96 18.04 -1.68
CA SER A 62 -2.95 17.08 -0.57
C SER A 62 -4.18 17.23 0.33
N ARG A 63 -4.89 16.16 0.65
CA ARG A 63 -6.03 16.14 1.58
C ARG A 63 -7.30 16.86 1.13
N CYS A 64 -7.56 16.95 -0.17
CA CYS A 64 -8.73 17.64 -0.75
C CYS A 64 -10.00 16.80 -0.72
N SER A 65 -11.18 17.43 -0.65
CA SER A 65 -12.49 16.76 -0.62
C SER A 65 -13.36 17.16 -1.82
N ASP A 66 -14.25 16.29 -2.31
CA ASP A 66 -15.29 16.66 -3.30
C ASP A 66 -14.76 17.36 -4.57
N CYS A 67 -13.50 17.13 -4.90
CA CYS A 67 -12.86 17.75 -6.05
C CYS A 67 -13.12 16.92 -7.31
N SER A 68 -13.17 17.57 -8.45
CA SER A 68 -13.39 16.92 -9.74
C SER A 68 -12.19 17.09 -10.66
N GLY A 69 -11.77 16.02 -11.33
CA GLY A 69 -10.73 16.07 -12.37
C GLY A 69 -9.33 16.47 -11.86
N CYS A 70 -9.01 16.26 -10.58
CA CYS A 70 -7.70 16.59 -10.04
C CYS A 70 -6.62 15.55 -10.40
N SER A 71 -5.33 15.96 -10.36
CA SER A 71 -4.21 15.10 -10.74
C SER A 71 -3.06 15.10 -9.72
N ARG A 72 -2.42 13.93 -9.55
CA ARG A 72 -1.25 13.78 -8.65
C ARG A 72 -1.51 14.27 -7.22
N CYS A 73 -2.75 14.08 -6.76
CA CYS A 73 -3.13 14.48 -5.43
C CYS A 73 -2.87 13.36 -4.43
N SER A 74 -2.63 13.73 -3.18
CA SER A 74 -2.40 12.79 -2.08
C SER A 74 -3.47 12.94 -1.02
N ASP A 75 -3.85 11.86 -0.34
CA ASP A 75 -4.73 11.89 0.85
C ASP A 75 -6.16 12.48 0.62
N CYS A 76 -6.66 12.57 -0.62
CA CYS A 76 -7.96 13.19 -0.94
C CYS A 76 -9.19 12.30 -0.68
N SER A 77 -10.37 12.88 -0.40
CA SER A 77 -11.62 12.14 -0.15
C SER A 77 -12.76 12.57 -1.08
N GLY A 78 -13.71 11.69 -1.44
CA GLY A 78 -14.93 12.10 -2.14
C GLY A 78 -14.72 12.69 -3.55
N CYS A 79 -13.54 12.50 -4.14
CA CYS A 79 -13.19 13.13 -5.42
C CYS A 79 -13.73 12.32 -6.61
N SER A 80 -14.02 12.99 -7.72
CA SER A 80 -14.54 12.39 -8.95
C SER A 80 -13.58 12.60 -10.12
N ASP A 81 -13.46 11.59 -10.98
CA ASP A 81 -12.72 11.65 -12.26
C ASP A 81 -11.23 12.08 -12.12
N CYS A 82 -10.61 11.81 -10.96
CA CYS A 82 -9.21 12.16 -10.69
C CYS A 82 -8.21 11.15 -11.29
N SER A 83 -6.96 11.56 -11.51
CA SER A 83 -5.93 10.68 -12.09
C SER A 83 -4.57 10.74 -11.38
N GLY A 84 -3.93 9.57 -11.22
CA GLY A 84 -2.59 9.50 -10.64
C GLY A 84 -2.52 9.92 -9.17
N CYS A 85 -3.61 9.79 -8.44
CA CYS A 85 -3.70 10.19 -7.04
C CYS A 85 -3.29 9.04 -6.10
N SER A 86 -2.77 9.36 -4.93
CA SER A 86 -2.32 8.39 -3.94
C SER A 86 -3.08 8.55 -2.62
N ARG A 87 -3.41 7.45 -1.93
CA ARG A 87 -4.01 7.46 -0.58
C ARG A 87 -5.39 8.14 -0.51
N CYS A 88 -6.18 8.04 -1.58
CA CYS A 88 -7.50 8.66 -1.62
C CYS A 88 -8.63 7.74 -1.13
N SER A 89 -9.69 8.29 -0.53
CA SER A 89 -10.87 7.53 -0.08
C SER A 89 -12.17 7.98 -0.74
N ASP A 90 -13.17 7.10 -0.83
CA ASP A 90 -14.54 7.43 -1.27
C ASP A 90 -14.63 8.08 -2.66
N CYS A 91 -13.65 7.82 -3.54
CA CYS A 91 -13.57 8.46 -4.85
C CYS A 91 -14.36 7.71 -5.93
N SER A 92 -14.79 8.40 -6.97
CA SER A 92 -15.54 7.81 -8.09
C SER A 92 -14.90 8.09 -9.44
N GLY A 93 -14.92 7.11 -10.37
CA GLY A 93 -14.46 7.31 -11.75
C GLY A 93 -12.95 7.61 -11.92
N CYS A 94 -12.14 7.36 -10.89
CA CYS A 94 -10.72 7.72 -10.91
C CYS A 94 -9.86 6.70 -11.67
N SER A 95 -8.68 7.11 -12.16
CA SER A 95 -7.78 6.21 -12.90
C SER A 95 -6.31 6.31 -12.47
N ARG A 96 -5.58 5.20 -12.55
CA ARG A 96 -4.14 5.14 -12.22
C ARG A 96 -3.83 5.59 -10.78
N CYS A 97 -4.73 5.35 -9.85
CA CYS A 97 -4.53 5.73 -8.45
C CYS A 97 -3.86 4.59 -7.65
N SER A 98 -3.18 4.93 -6.56
CA SER A 98 -2.51 3.97 -5.68
C SER A 98 -2.92 4.15 -4.22
N ASP A 99 -2.89 3.07 -3.42
CA ASP A 99 -3.20 3.08 -1.98
C ASP A 99 -4.60 3.63 -1.64
N CYS A 100 -5.60 3.46 -2.51
CA CYS A 100 -6.94 4.04 -2.32
C CYS A 100 -7.91 3.11 -1.56
N SER A 101 -8.92 3.68 -0.87
CA SER A 101 -9.97 2.91 -0.18
C SER A 101 -11.38 3.31 -0.61
N ASP A 102 -12.32 2.35 -0.57
CA ASP A 102 -13.77 2.57 -0.73
C ASP A 102 -14.18 3.31 -2.03
N CYS A 103 -13.39 3.15 -3.10
CA CYS A 103 -13.64 3.83 -4.38
C CYS A 103 -14.61 3.05 -5.29
N SER A 104 -15.27 3.75 -6.22
CA SER A 104 -16.23 3.15 -7.15
C SER A 104 -15.97 3.51 -8.62
N GLY A 105 -16.07 2.53 -9.51
CA GLY A 105 -15.95 2.79 -10.96
C GLY A 105 -14.54 3.19 -11.42
N CYS A 106 -13.50 2.88 -10.63
CA CYS A 106 -12.12 3.25 -10.95
C CYS A 106 -11.43 2.25 -11.89
N SER A 107 -10.43 2.69 -12.65
CA SER A 107 -9.68 1.83 -13.57
C SER A 107 -8.16 1.93 -13.45
N ARG A 108 -7.44 0.82 -13.70
CA ARG A 108 -5.96 0.77 -13.67
C ARG A 108 -5.34 1.22 -12.36
N CYS A 109 -6.00 0.97 -11.23
CA CYS A 109 -5.49 1.33 -9.91
C CYS A 109 -4.67 0.21 -9.28
N SER A 110 -3.79 0.54 -8.34
CA SER A 110 -2.98 -0.44 -7.59
C SER A 110 -3.20 -0.32 -6.08
N ASP A 111 -3.00 -1.41 -5.32
CA ASP A 111 -2.99 -1.42 -3.85
C ASP A 111 -4.26 -0.85 -3.21
N CYS A 112 -5.42 -1.05 -3.85
CA CYS A 112 -6.69 -0.51 -3.37
C CYS A 112 -7.44 -1.47 -2.44
N SER A 113 -8.28 -0.93 -1.55
CA SER A 113 -9.10 -1.71 -0.62
C SER A 113 -10.59 -1.31 -0.68
N GLY A 114 -11.51 -2.28 -0.50
CA GLY A 114 -12.95 -2.00 -0.36
C GLY A 114 -13.64 -1.40 -1.61
N CYS A 115 -12.98 -1.44 -2.77
CA CYS A 115 -13.50 -0.79 -3.98
C CYS A 115 -14.60 -1.60 -4.70
N SER A 116 -15.43 -0.93 -5.51
CA SER A 116 -16.50 -1.60 -6.27
C SER A 116 -16.58 -1.18 -7.74
N ARG A 117 -16.97 -2.11 -8.62
CA ARG A 117 -17.14 -1.85 -10.07
C ARG A 117 -15.86 -1.33 -10.76
N CYS A 118 -14.69 -1.80 -10.36
CA CYS A 118 -13.41 -1.39 -10.92
C CYS A 118 -12.95 -2.28 -12.09
N SER A 119 -12.03 -1.79 -12.93
CA SER A 119 -11.47 -2.56 -14.06
C SER A 119 -9.96 -2.40 -14.23
N ASP A 120 -9.26 -3.43 -14.72
CA ASP A 120 -7.80 -3.43 -14.96
C ASP A 120 -6.95 -3.11 -13.71
N CYS A 121 -7.42 -3.40 -12.49
CA CYS A 121 -6.70 -3.06 -11.27
C CYS A 121 -5.72 -4.16 -10.82
N SER A 122 -4.67 -3.79 -10.09
CA SER A 122 -3.68 -4.72 -9.53
C SER A 122 -3.63 -4.66 -8.00
N ASP A 123 -3.30 -5.79 -7.35
CA ASP A 123 -3.04 -5.85 -5.90
C ASP A 123 -4.17 -5.31 -5.00
N CYS A 124 -5.42 -5.47 -5.45
CA CYS A 124 -6.60 -4.96 -4.75
C CYS A 124 -7.20 -6.00 -3.78
N SER A 125 -7.70 -5.56 -2.63
CA SER A 125 -8.27 -6.45 -1.60
C SER A 125 -9.68 -6.04 -1.17
N GLY A 126 -10.55 -7.03 -0.91
CA GLY A 126 -11.92 -6.77 -0.47
C GLY A 126 -12.80 -6.03 -1.49
N CYS A 127 -12.47 -6.13 -2.78
CA CYS A 127 -13.22 -5.46 -3.84
C CYS A 127 -14.42 -6.29 -4.32
N SER A 128 -15.47 -5.63 -4.82
CA SER A 128 -16.67 -6.31 -5.33
C SER A 128 -16.99 -5.90 -6.77
N ARG A 129 -17.39 -6.88 -7.60
CA ARG A 129 -17.77 -6.67 -9.02
C ARG A 129 -16.66 -6.02 -9.86
N CYS A 130 -15.43 -6.47 -9.72
CA CYS A 130 -14.33 -5.99 -10.55
C CYS A 130 -14.15 -6.85 -11.81
N SER A 131 -13.59 -6.29 -12.88
CA SER A 131 -13.31 -7.00 -14.14
C SER A 131 -11.83 -6.85 -14.50
N ASP A 132 -11.21 -7.90 -15.02
CA ASP A 132 -9.80 -7.89 -15.45
C ASP A 132 -8.81 -7.44 -14.36
N CYS A 133 -9.08 -7.79 -13.09
CA CYS A 133 -8.16 -7.53 -11.98
C CYS A 133 -7.09 -8.63 -11.88
N SER A 134 -5.81 -8.26 -11.93
CA SER A 134 -4.70 -9.17 -11.63
C SER A 134 -4.36 -9.07 -10.14
N GLY A 135 -4.54 -10.15 -9.37
CA GLY A 135 -4.24 -10.16 -7.93
C GLY A 135 -5.45 -10.29 -7.00
N GLU A 136 -6.57 -10.84 -7.48
CA GLU A 136 -7.68 -11.20 -6.60
C GLU A 136 -7.25 -12.29 -5.61
N THR A 137 -7.06 -11.92 -4.35
CA THR A 137 -7.00 -12.90 -3.26
C THR A 137 -8.42 -13.35 -2.93
N GLU A 138 -8.96 -14.32 -3.67
CA GLU A 138 -10.12 -15.11 -3.24
C GLU A 138 -9.70 -16.49 -2.70
N LYS A 139 -10.44 -16.93 -1.68
CA LYS A 139 -10.21 -18.11 -0.84
C LYS A 139 -10.32 -19.44 -1.63
N LYS A 140 -9.34 -20.35 -1.45
CA LYS A 140 -9.46 -21.79 -1.03
C LYS A 140 -8.36 -22.71 -1.60
N GLU A 141 -7.54 -23.26 -0.69
CA GLU A 141 -7.01 -24.65 -0.55
C GLU A 141 -6.22 -25.37 -1.69
N PRO A 142 -5.41 -26.42 -1.38
CA PRO A 142 -3.95 -26.31 -1.45
C PRO A 142 -3.26 -27.22 -2.48
N LYS A 143 -2.29 -26.67 -3.23
CA LYS A 143 -0.88 -27.12 -3.30
C LYS A 143 -0.12 -26.39 -4.41
N GLU A 144 1.18 -26.22 -4.12
CA GLU A 144 2.29 -25.97 -5.05
C GLU A 144 2.43 -24.54 -5.60
N THR A 145 3.30 -23.79 -4.90
CA THR A 145 4.07 -22.62 -5.39
C THR A 145 3.27 -21.42 -5.92
N THR A 146 3.37 -20.30 -5.21
CA THR A 146 2.81 -19.02 -5.66
C THR A 146 3.85 -18.24 -6.47
N GLN A 147 3.49 -17.82 -7.69
CA GLN A 147 4.31 -16.95 -8.53
C GLN A 147 4.02 -15.48 -8.19
N HIS A 148 5.06 -14.70 -7.86
CA HIS A 148 4.98 -13.25 -7.71
C HIS A 148 6.13 -12.61 -8.50
N ALA A 149 5.79 -11.64 -9.36
CA ALA A 149 6.72 -10.72 -10.03
C ALA A 149 8.12 -11.28 -10.37
N GLY A 150 8.16 -12.38 -11.16
CA GLY A 150 9.39 -12.94 -11.71
C GLY A 150 10.10 -14.01 -10.86
N PHE A 151 9.62 -14.33 -9.66
CA PHE A 151 10.20 -15.40 -8.83
C PHE A 151 9.13 -16.31 -8.18
N THR A 152 9.51 -17.56 -7.96
CA THR A 152 8.65 -18.60 -7.36
C THR A 152 8.86 -18.64 -5.86
N VAL A 153 7.79 -18.51 -5.07
CA VAL A 153 7.85 -18.61 -3.60
C VAL A 153 7.33 -19.99 -3.16
N PRO A 154 8.17 -20.82 -2.51
CA PRO A 154 7.73 -22.11 -2.00
C PRO A 154 6.85 -21.96 -0.76
N VAL A 155 5.88 -22.86 -0.65
CA VAL A 155 4.93 -22.95 0.47
C VAL A 155 5.26 -24.22 1.26
N ILE A 156 5.49 -24.07 2.56
CA ILE A 156 5.86 -25.15 3.46
C ILE A 156 4.75 -25.35 4.48
N GLN A 157 4.21 -26.56 4.56
CA GLN A 157 3.21 -26.88 5.56
C GLN A 157 3.84 -26.89 6.96
N ASN A 158 3.17 -26.27 7.93
CA ASN A 158 3.64 -26.17 9.33
C ASN A 158 5.06 -25.59 9.44
N ILE A 159 5.30 -24.46 8.77
CA ILE A 159 6.62 -23.85 8.68
C ILE A 159 7.15 -23.44 10.05
N HIS A 160 6.32 -22.90 10.95
CA HIS A 160 6.79 -22.44 12.25
C HIS A 160 7.17 -23.60 13.16
N GLN A 161 6.40 -24.70 13.14
CA GLN A 161 6.75 -25.94 13.83
C GLN A 161 8.03 -26.56 13.27
N SER A 162 8.19 -26.57 11.95
CA SER A 162 9.39 -27.09 11.28
C SER A 162 10.64 -26.28 11.63
N ILE A 163 10.53 -24.94 11.65
CA ILE A 163 11.60 -24.06 12.11
C ILE A 163 11.89 -24.32 13.58
N LEU A 164 10.87 -24.41 14.45
CA LEU A 164 11.07 -24.68 15.87
C LEU A 164 11.81 -26.00 16.11
N ALA A 165 11.49 -27.05 15.35
CA ALA A 165 12.19 -28.32 15.42
C ALA A 165 13.67 -28.17 15.03
N ALA A 166 13.96 -27.45 13.94
CA ALA A 166 15.31 -27.27 13.46
C ALA A 166 16.19 -26.42 14.40
N VAL A 167 15.66 -25.30 14.93
CA VAL A 167 16.43 -24.40 15.80
C VAL A 167 16.69 -24.96 17.20
N LYS A 168 15.96 -26.01 17.61
CA LYS A 168 16.17 -26.69 18.89
C LYS A 168 17.38 -27.63 18.89
N GLU A 169 17.90 -27.99 17.72
CA GLU A 169 19.10 -28.80 17.63
C GLU A 169 20.32 -28.06 18.22
N PRO A 170 21.21 -28.72 18.99
CA PRO A 170 22.35 -28.07 19.60
C PRO A 170 23.26 -27.39 18.57
N GLY A 171 23.48 -26.07 18.72
CA GLY A 171 24.32 -25.28 17.82
C GLY A 171 23.65 -24.90 16.49
N ALA A 172 22.39 -25.25 16.27
CA ALA A 172 21.64 -24.94 15.05
C ALA A 172 21.07 -23.52 15.01
N PHE A 173 21.13 -22.77 16.12
CA PHE A 173 20.53 -21.44 16.21
C PHE A 173 21.46 -20.38 16.78
N ASP A 174 21.83 -19.43 15.92
CA ASP A 174 22.59 -18.24 16.23
C ASP A 174 22.05 -17.01 15.47
N MET A 175 21.57 -16.02 16.23
CA MET A 175 21.17 -14.71 15.75
C MET A 175 22.23 -13.64 16.11
N GLY A 176 23.41 -14.03 16.61
CA GLY A 176 24.48 -13.10 16.99
C GLY A 176 25.38 -12.69 15.82
N THR A 177 25.46 -13.51 14.77
CA THR A 177 26.30 -13.29 13.58
C THR A 177 25.52 -12.63 12.45
N TRP A 178 25.15 -11.37 12.66
CA TRP A 178 24.48 -10.54 11.64
C TRP A 178 25.39 -10.30 10.42
N HIS A 179 24.82 -10.39 9.20
CA HIS A 179 25.46 -10.10 7.90
C HIS A 179 26.46 -11.13 7.32
N ALA A 180 26.64 -12.31 7.94
CA ALA A 180 27.46 -13.39 7.38
C ALA A 180 26.66 -14.67 7.04
N CYS A 181 25.33 -14.62 7.09
CA CYS A 181 24.46 -15.78 6.88
C CYS A 181 24.32 -16.08 5.39
N ASN A 182 25.23 -16.88 4.86
CA ASN A 182 25.02 -17.66 3.63
C ASN A 182 24.42 -19.06 3.94
N THR A 183 24.07 -19.35 5.21
CA THR A 183 23.71 -20.70 5.69
C THR A 183 22.74 -20.75 6.89
N THR A 184 22.30 -21.98 7.19
CA THR A 184 21.22 -22.48 8.07
C THR A 184 21.44 -22.35 9.58
N HIS A 185 21.71 -21.15 10.10
CA HIS A 185 21.88 -20.98 11.55
C HIS A 185 21.02 -19.89 12.17
N CYS A 186 20.38 -19.02 11.38
CA CYS A 186 19.46 -18.01 11.90
C CYS A 186 18.00 -18.32 11.52
N TRP A 187 17.04 -17.61 12.12
CA TRP A 187 15.61 -17.83 11.84
C TRP A 187 15.29 -17.70 10.34
N ALA A 188 15.81 -16.64 9.70
CA ALA A 188 15.61 -16.45 8.26
C ALA A 188 16.28 -17.56 7.43
N GLY A 189 17.50 -17.95 7.79
CA GLY A 189 18.22 -19.04 7.13
C GLY A 189 17.50 -20.38 7.22
N TRP A 190 16.87 -20.70 8.35
CA TRP A 190 16.06 -21.92 8.48
C TRP A 190 14.80 -21.88 7.63
N ALA A 191 14.12 -20.73 7.52
CA ALA A 191 12.97 -20.59 6.63
C ALA A 191 13.36 -20.84 5.15
N VAL A 192 14.49 -20.28 4.72
CA VAL A 192 15.03 -20.48 3.36
C VAL A 192 15.46 -21.92 3.13
N HIS A 193 16.13 -22.55 4.08
CA HIS A 193 16.62 -23.92 3.92
C HIS A 193 15.51 -24.95 3.88
N LEU A 194 14.49 -24.81 4.73
CA LEU A 194 13.32 -25.67 4.69
C LEU A 194 12.53 -25.52 3.38
N ALA A 195 12.66 -24.37 2.71
CA ALA A 195 12.11 -24.11 1.39
C ALA A 195 12.89 -24.76 0.24
N GLY A 196 14.02 -25.42 0.51
CA GLY A 196 14.75 -26.20 -0.48
C GLY A 196 15.36 -25.36 -1.60
N LYS A 197 15.43 -25.93 -2.81
CA LYS A 197 16.11 -25.31 -3.96
C LYS A 197 15.47 -24.00 -4.36
N GLU A 198 14.15 -23.92 -4.25
CA GLU A 198 13.33 -22.76 -4.57
C GLU A 198 13.56 -21.63 -3.55
N GLY A 199 13.70 -21.97 -2.27
CA GLY A 199 14.06 -21.02 -1.23
C GLY A 199 15.44 -20.39 -1.47
N TYR A 200 16.44 -21.23 -1.78
CA TYR A 200 17.78 -20.75 -2.11
C TYR A 200 17.82 -19.91 -3.39
N ALA A 201 17.06 -20.29 -4.42
CA ALA A 201 16.95 -19.51 -5.65
C ALA A 201 16.30 -18.13 -5.41
N LEU A 202 15.34 -18.05 -4.48
CA LEU A 202 14.73 -16.77 -4.07
C LEU A 202 15.71 -15.90 -3.27
N GLU A 203 16.49 -16.51 -2.37
CA GLU A 203 17.54 -15.83 -1.62
C GLU A 203 18.61 -15.22 -2.54
N ASP A 204 19.09 -15.99 -3.52
CA ASP A 204 20.12 -15.55 -4.50
C ASP A 204 19.66 -14.34 -5.33
N GLN A 205 18.37 -14.31 -5.69
CA GLN A 205 17.77 -13.20 -6.44
C GLN A 205 17.48 -11.97 -5.58
N THR A 206 17.46 -12.11 -4.25
CA THR A 206 16.98 -11.07 -3.33
C THR A 206 17.90 -10.90 -2.12
N SER A 207 17.49 -11.40 -0.96
CA SER A 207 18.26 -11.50 0.28
C SER A 207 17.63 -12.55 1.18
N THR A 208 18.38 -13.10 2.14
CA THR A 208 17.90 -14.09 3.11
C THR A 208 16.65 -13.62 3.86
N VAL A 209 16.63 -12.35 4.31
CA VAL A 209 15.50 -11.80 5.06
C VAL A 209 14.28 -11.64 4.18
N PHE A 210 14.46 -11.14 2.95
CA PHE A 210 13.35 -11.02 2.01
C PHE A 210 12.77 -12.39 1.65
N ALA A 211 13.63 -13.35 1.28
CA ALA A 211 13.23 -14.71 0.95
C ALA A 211 12.48 -15.38 2.10
N ALA A 212 13.04 -15.34 3.32
CA ALA A 212 12.39 -15.88 4.51
C ALA A 212 11.03 -15.24 4.77
N MET A 213 10.89 -13.92 4.61
CA MET A 213 9.61 -13.23 4.78
C MET A 213 8.56 -13.70 3.77
N GLN A 214 8.94 -13.84 2.49
CA GLN A 214 8.00 -14.32 1.48
C GLN A 214 7.59 -15.77 1.75
N ILE A 215 8.55 -16.63 2.11
CA ILE A 215 8.29 -18.03 2.43
C ILE A 215 7.35 -18.13 3.64
N LEU A 216 7.64 -17.43 4.74
CA LEU A 216 6.80 -17.45 5.95
C LEU A 216 5.39 -16.92 5.65
N LYS A 217 5.28 -15.81 4.91
CA LYS A 217 3.99 -15.22 4.51
C LYS A 217 3.18 -16.16 3.61
N ALA A 218 3.84 -16.89 2.72
CA ALA A 218 3.18 -17.83 1.81
C ALA A 218 2.80 -19.14 2.53
N SER A 219 3.54 -19.51 3.57
CA SER A 219 3.44 -20.79 4.27
C SER A 219 2.51 -20.78 5.49
N SER A 220 2.25 -19.62 6.09
CA SER A 220 1.44 -19.50 7.29
C SER A 220 0.69 -18.17 7.35
N PRO A 221 -0.56 -18.14 7.88
CA PRO A 221 -1.30 -16.90 8.12
C PRO A 221 -0.72 -16.06 9.28
N ILE A 222 0.20 -16.62 10.07
CA ILE A 222 0.82 -15.95 11.22
C ILE A 222 1.82 -14.89 10.71
N ARG A 223 1.55 -13.63 11.04
CA ARG A 223 2.41 -12.52 10.60
C ARG A 223 3.66 -12.40 11.46
N VAL A 224 4.82 -12.65 10.87
CA VAL A 224 6.13 -12.40 11.48
C VAL A 224 6.63 -11.01 11.09
N SER A 225 6.92 -10.16 12.08
CA SER A 225 7.46 -8.82 11.83
C SER A 225 8.93 -8.91 11.40
N PRO A 226 9.39 -8.13 10.40
CA PRO A 226 10.78 -8.18 9.90
C PRO A 226 11.82 -7.90 10.99
N VAL A 227 11.48 -7.08 11.98
CA VAL A 227 12.39 -6.73 13.10
C VAL A 227 12.79 -7.96 13.93
N ARG A 228 11.98 -9.03 13.89
CA ARG A 228 12.23 -10.27 14.63
C ARG A 228 13.45 -11.01 14.09
N PHE A 229 13.77 -10.82 12.80
CA PHE A 229 15.01 -11.30 12.21
C PHE A 229 16.22 -10.44 12.58
N TYR A 230 16.13 -9.50 13.53
CA TYR A 230 17.27 -8.70 14.00
C TYR A 230 17.40 -8.74 15.53
N GLU A 231 16.71 -9.66 16.19
CA GLU A 231 16.69 -9.79 17.64
C GLU A 231 17.70 -10.81 18.18
N THR A 232 18.02 -10.69 19.47
CA THR A 232 18.89 -11.65 20.17
C THR A 232 18.31 -13.06 20.14
N ASN A 233 19.16 -14.09 20.28
CA ASN A 233 18.73 -15.49 20.29
C ASN A 233 17.55 -15.73 21.26
N ALA A 234 17.64 -15.17 22.47
CA ALA A 234 16.59 -15.33 23.48
C ALA A 234 15.23 -14.72 23.08
N LYS A 235 15.23 -13.56 22.41
CA LYS A 235 13.99 -12.92 21.94
C LYS A 235 13.44 -13.65 20.71
N ALA A 236 14.30 -13.94 19.74
CA ALA A 236 13.92 -14.66 18.53
C ALA A 236 13.33 -16.05 18.86
N MET A 237 13.95 -16.82 19.76
CA MET A 237 13.42 -18.11 20.22
C MET A 237 12.00 -18.01 20.79
N ARG A 238 11.74 -17.03 21.65
CA ARG A 238 10.38 -16.82 22.21
C ARG A 238 9.35 -16.56 21.12
N HIS A 239 9.73 -15.84 20.07
CA HIS A 239 8.85 -15.58 18.94
C HIS A 239 8.63 -16.81 18.07
N ILE A 240 9.68 -17.59 17.80
CA ILE A 240 9.58 -18.86 17.07
C ILE A 240 8.65 -19.82 17.81
N GLU A 241 8.84 -19.99 19.12
CA GLU A 241 7.98 -20.84 19.97
C GLU A 241 6.51 -20.39 19.93
N LYS A 242 6.26 -19.08 20.07
CA LYS A 242 4.92 -18.51 20.01
C LYS A 242 4.26 -18.76 18.65
N CYS A 243 4.97 -18.54 17.55
CA CYS A 243 4.43 -18.79 16.21
C CYS A 243 4.13 -20.27 15.99
N ALA A 244 5.00 -21.18 16.46
CA ALA A 244 4.76 -22.62 16.33
C ALA A 244 3.56 -23.10 17.16
N GLU A 245 3.36 -22.53 18.35
CA GLU A 245 2.20 -22.82 19.19
C GLU A 245 0.89 -22.31 18.57
N GLU A 246 0.91 -21.09 18.03
CA GLU A 246 -0.23 -20.52 17.29
C GLU A 246 -0.54 -21.37 16.04
N GLU A 247 0.47 -21.81 15.31
CA GLU A 247 0.32 -22.67 14.13
C GLU A 247 -0.31 -24.02 14.51
N ALA A 248 0.14 -24.64 15.61
CA ALA A 248 -0.46 -25.87 16.13
C ALA A 248 -1.93 -25.72 16.49
N LYS A 249 -2.33 -24.57 17.06
CA LYS A 249 -3.73 -24.27 17.38
C LYS A 249 -4.58 -24.09 16.14
N LEU A 250 -4.03 -23.46 15.10
CA LEU A 250 -4.72 -23.29 13.82
C LEU A 250 -4.95 -24.65 13.14
N SER A 251 -3.92 -25.50 13.06
CA SER A 251 -4.03 -26.84 12.47
C SER A 251 -4.95 -27.78 13.24
N ALA A 252 -5.17 -27.55 14.54
CA ALA A 252 -6.10 -28.33 15.37
C ALA A 252 -7.56 -27.84 15.27
N ALA A 253 -7.79 -26.67 14.68
CA ALA A 253 -9.11 -26.06 14.51
C ALA A 253 -9.71 -26.29 13.10
N GLU A 254 -8.93 -26.88 12.19
CA GLU A 254 -9.32 -27.34 10.84
C GLU A 254 -9.78 -28.80 10.85
#